data_AF-A0A1A8JK82-F1
#
_entry.id   AF-A0A1A8JK82-F1
#
_cell.length_a   1.000
_cell.length_b   1.000
_cell.length_c   1.000
_cell.angle_alpha   90.00
_cell.angle_beta   90.00
_cell.angle_gamma   90.00
#
_symmetry.space_group_name_H-M   'P 1'
#
loop_
_entity.id
_entity.type
_entity.pdbx_description
1 polymer ?
#
loop_
_entity_poly.entity_id
_entity_poly.type
_entity_poly.pdbx_seq_one_letter_code
_entity_poly.pdbx_strand_id
1 'polypeptide(L)'
;MALVSSGSQLWFSNGPGLLVVDSLSLQAIRRLEPYKPPSSIVSIATSFCLWGEEAVWTLDDHTNTLLLFHAASYQLCATYYCGHMDPIRDVFPVQHPAGIAMAAADGVTTKNQETDAEGTHKGVTVIHSEGAGIQIIQHQDFLTDYCSLDPPELDSDYLLNCGGHVLLPANVGGSSRDQDQPRTTSTAETSLLLQAFTLLPVHGTLWIPRRGGDVMIINMQSHQNQLKGCVAAVLSPPGLSTLGTLEEAALVANNTIVCGFQKSSEWSLVVWRAWGCCELEVFYHSWEKLGHLEAGMRRRR
;
A
#
# COMPACT_ATOMS: atom_id res chain seq x y z
N MET A 1 15.72 -4.84 -12.60
CA MET A 1 16.36 -5.95 -11.85
C MET A 1 16.31 -5.61 -10.36
N ALA A 2 16.33 -6.60 -9.49
CA ALA A 2 16.39 -6.42 -8.04
C ALA A 2 17.37 -7.41 -7.39
N LEU A 3 18.04 -6.97 -6.33
CA LEU A 3 18.81 -7.83 -5.44
C LEU A 3 17.93 -8.17 -4.23
N VAL A 4 17.91 -9.45 -3.83
CA VAL A 4 17.18 -9.96 -2.66
C VAL A 4 18.02 -11.01 -1.92
N SER A 5 17.49 -11.51 -0.80
CA SER A 5 18.12 -12.48 0.09
C SER A 5 19.45 -11.93 0.61
N SER A 6 19.40 -10.69 1.11
CA SER A 6 20.56 -9.90 1.53
C SER A 6 21.64 -9.77 0.45
N GLY A 7 21.22 -9.76 -0.83
CA GLY A 7 22.10 -9.67 -2.00
C GLY A 7 22.64 -11.02 -2.51
N SER A 8 22.25 -12.16 -1.91
CA SER A 8 22.64 -13.49 -2.41
C SER A 8 21.94 -13.87 -3.72
N GLN A 9 20.80 -13.25 -4.06
CA GLN A 9 20.08 -13.52 -5.31
C GLN A 9 19.88 -12.25 -6.13
N LEU A 10 20.08 -12.38 -7.45
CA LEU A 10 19.75 -11.38 -8.47
C LEU A 10 18.53 -11.83 -9.27
N TRP A 11 17.49 -11.01 -9.26
CA TRP A 11 16.25 -11.22 -10.01
C TRP A 11 16.18 -10.23 -11.19
N PHE A 12 16.08 -10.72 -12.42
CA PHE A 12 16.01 -9.87 -13.61
C PHE A 12 15.04 -10.37 -14.68
N SER A 13 14.54 -9.42 -15.48
CA SER A 13 13.54 -9.66 -16.51
C SER A 13 14.13 -10.33 -17.75
N ASN A 14 13.37 -11.25 -18.34
CA ASN A 14 13.73 -11.97 -19.55
C ASN A 14 12.46 -12.20 -20.39
N GLY A 15 12.02 -11.12 -21.04
CA GLY A 15 10.70 -10.99 -21.68
C GLY A 15 9.58 -11.15 -20.64
N PRO A 16 8.60 -12.05 -20.85
CA PRO A 16 7.54 -12.32 -19.88
C PRO A 16 8.04 -13.13 -18.66
N GLY A 17 9.27 -13.65 -18.73
CA GLY A 17 9.89 -14.47 -17.69
C GLY A 17 10.75 -13.68 -16.72
N LEU A 18 10.98 -14.25 -15.54
CA LEU A 18 11.84 -13.70 -14.50
C LEU A 18 12.93 -14.74 -14.18
N LEU A 19 14.21 -14.37 -14.34
CA LEU A 19 15.33 -15.25 -14.03
C LEU A 19 15.91 -14.88 -12.66
N VAL A 20 16.09 -15.91 -11.82
CA VAL A 20 16.76 -15.84 -10.53
C VAL A 20 18.16 -16.44 -10.68
N VAL A 21 19.17 -15.64 -10.36
CA VAL A 21 20.58 -16.01 -10.43
C VAL A 21 21.23 -15.90 -9.05
N ASP A 22 22.06 -16.87 -8.71
CA ASP A 22 22.93 -16.82 -7.54
C ASP A 22 24.01 -15.74 -7.76
N SER A 23 24.12 -14.77 -6.86
CA SER A 23 25.00 -13.61 -7.07
C SER A 23 26.49 -13.94 -6.99
N LEU A 24 26.86 -15.05 -6.35
CA LEU A 24 28.25 -15.47 -6.15
C LEU A 24 28.76 -16.34 -7.31
N SER A 25 28.00 -17.35 -7.71
CA SER A 25 28.36 -18.30 -8.77
C SER A 25 27.88 -17.90 -10.17
N LEU A 26 27.02 -16.88 -10.26
CA LEU A 26 26.34 -16.40 -11.47
C LEU A 26 25.54 -17.49 -12.20
N GLN A 27 25.14 -18.55 -11.49
CA GLN A 27 24.32 -19.63 -12.03
C GLN A 27 22.83 -19.30 -11.92
N ALA A 28 22.04 -19.69 -12.92
CA ALA A 28 20.60 -19.60 -12.87
C ALA A 28 20.04 -20.62 -11.87
N ILE A 29 19.51 -20.14 -10.74
CA ILE A 29 18.83 -20.96 -9.72
C ILE A 29 17.45 -21.40 -10.23
N ARG A 30 16.71 -20.46 -10.85
CA ARG A 30 15.32 -20.66 -11.23
C ARG A 30 14.91 -19.71 -12.35
N ARG A 31 13.96 -20.16 -13.17
CA ARG A 31 13.16 -19.31 -14.06
C ARG A 31 11.70 -19.38 -13.63
N LEU A 32 11.05 -18.23 -13.53
CA LEU A 32 9.61 -18.09 -13.33
C LEU A 32 8.99 -17.58 -14.64
N GLU A 33 7.75 -17.97 -14.91
CA GLU A 33 6.95 -17.46 -16.03
C GLU A 33 5.72 -16.70 -15.49
N PRO A 34 5.91 -15.50 -14.92
CA PRO A 34 4.82 -14.70 -14.35
C PRO A 34 3.78 -14.25 -15.38
N TYR A 35 4.21 -13.97 -16.62
CA TYR A 35 3.36 -13.49 -17.70
C TYR A 35 3.44 -14.41 -18.92
N LYS A 36 2.68 -14.09 -19.98
CA LYS A 36 2.67 -14.86 -21.24
C LYS A 36 2.98 -13.93 -22.42
N PRO A 37 3.71 -14.39 -23.46
CA PRO A 37 3.92 -13.58 -24.66
C PRO A 37 2.58 -13.01 -25.20
N PRO A 38 2.52 -11.72 -25.60
CA PRO A 38 3.66 -10.85 -25.90
C PRO A 38 4.20 -10.01 -24.71
N SER A 39 3.73 -10.22 -23.48
CA SER A 39 4.16 -9.50 -22.27
C SER A 39 5.69 -9.38 -22.07
N SER A 40 6.12 -8.28 -21.47
CA SER A 40 7.50 -8.07 -21.01
C SER A 40 7.54 -7.37 -19.65
N ILE A 41 8.38 -7.88 -18.75
CA ILE A 41 8.58 -7.27 -17.42
C ILE A 41 9.40 -5.98 -17.57
N VAL A 42 8.74 -4.83 -17.54
CA VAL A 42 9.35 -3.50 -17.68
C VAL A 42 9.95 -2.97 -16.38
N SER A 43 9.44 -3.39 -15.22
CA SER A 43 9.99 -2.96 -13.94
C SER A 43 9.93 -4.04 -12.87
N ILE A 44 10.93 -4.02 -11.99
CA ILE A 44 11.11 -4.95 -10.87
C ILE A 44 11.58 -4.14 -9.67
N ALA A 45 10.91 -4.27 -8.52
CA ALA A 45 11.24 -3.52 -7.31
C ALA A 45 11.10 -4.37 -6.04
N THR A 46 11.84 -3.99 -5.00
CA THR A 46 11.72 -4.49 -3.62
C THR A 46 11.31 -3.31 -2.75
N SER A 47 10.21 -3.43 -1.99
CA SER A 47 9.58 -2.27 -1.31
C SER A 47 9.29 -2.48 0.18
N PHE A 48 9.10 -3.72 0.61
CA PHE A 48 8.76 -4.10 1.98
C PHE A 48 8.86 -5.61 2.18
N CYS A 49 8.86 -6.03 3.45
CA CYS A 49 8.80 -7.43 3.81
C CYS A 49 7.36 -7.92 3.99
N LEU A 50 7.03 -9.05 3.36
CA LEU A 50 5.84 -9.86 3.62
C LEU A 50 6.06 -10.67 4.89
N TRP A 51 5.33 -10.35 5.98
CA TRP A 51 5.48 -11.02 7.29
C TRP A 51 6.93 -11.04 7.86
N GLY A 52 7.78 -10.11 7.43
CA GLY A 52 9.20 -10.06 7.79
C GLY A 52 10.15 -10.67 6.75
N GLU A 53 9.64 -11.39 5.75
CA GLU A 53 10.39 -11.99 4.65
C GLU A 53 10.40 -11.08 3.40
N GLU A 54 11.46 -11.10 2.59
CA GLU A 54 11.56 -10.23 1.40
C GLU A 54 10.55 -10.58 0.30
N ALA A 55 10.13 -9.56 -0.46
CA ALA A 55 9.22 -9.72 -1.57
C ALA A 55 9.63 -8.90 -2.80
N VAL A 56 9.27 -9.42 -3.97
CA VAL A 56 9.61 -8.83 -5.27
C VAL A 56 8.35 -8.48 -6.04
N TRP A 57 8.26 -7.24 -6.47
CA TRP A 57 7.25 -6.75 -7.39
C TRP A 57 7.74 -6.87 -8.82
N THR A 58 6.86 -7.29 -9.73
CA THR A 58 7.07 -7.22 -11.19
C THR A 58 5.91 -6.48 -11.85
N LEU A 59 6.20 -5.65 -12.85
CA LEU A 59 5.22 -4.94 -13.66
C LEU A 59 5.36 -5.35 -15.13
N ASP A 60 4.25 -5.71 -15.76
CA ASP A 60 4.14 -6.02 -17.18
C ASP A 60 3.69 -4.83 -18.01
N ASP A 61 4.26 -4.67 -19.22
CA ASP A 61 3.81 -3.67 -20.17
C ASP A 61 2.47 -4.01 -20.81
N HIS A 62 2.27 -5.25 -21.25
CA HIS A 62 1.15 -5.60 -22.12
C HIS A 62 -0.19 -5.73 -21.38
N THR A 63 -0.19 -6.42 -20.25
CA THR A 63 -1.37 -6.61 -19.39
C THR A 63 -1.48 -5.54 -18.30
N ASN A 64 -0.51 -4.63 -18.18
CA ASN A 64 -0.47 -3.56 -17.17
C ASN A 64 -0.74 -4.10 -15.74
N THR A 65 -0.25 -5.31 -15.48
CA THR A 65 -0.54 -6.08 -14.27
C THR A 65 0.70 -6.19 -13.39
N LEU A 66 0.53 -5.79 -12.15
CA LEU A 66 1.50 -5.86 -11.07
C LEU A 66 1.35 -7.22 -10.35
N LEU A 67 2.46 -7.93 -10.18
CA LEU A 67 2.53 -9.18 -9.43
C LEU A 67 3.49 -9.06 -8.25
N LEU A 68 3.17 -9.75 -7.16
CA LEU A 68 3.98 -9.82 -5.94
C LEU A 68 4.43 -11.25 -5.68
N PHE A 69 5.74 -11.47 -5.62
CA PHE A 69 6.35 -12.76 -5.28
C PHE A 69 6.97 -12.72 -3.89
N HIS A 70 6.79 -13.79 -3.12
CA HIS A 70 7.62 -14.04 -1.96
C HIS A 70 9.01 -14.53 -2.42
N ALA A 71 10.08 -13.87 -1.96
CA ALA A 71 11.42 -14.11 -2.49
C ALA A 71 11.95 -15.52 -2.19
N ALA A 72 11.79 -16.03 -0.97
CA ALA A 72 12.40 -17.32 -0.59
C ALA A 72 11.66 -18.55 -1.17
N SER A 73 10.33 -18.50 -1.32
CA SER A 73 9.54 -19.62 -1.88
C SER A 73 9.24 -19.51 -3.38
N TYR A 74 9.49 -18.34 -3.99
CA TYR A 74 9.12 -17.99 -5.36
C TYR A 74 7.62 -18.08 -5.67
N GLN A 75 6.76 -18.12 -4.66
CA GLN A 75 5.33 -18.21 -4.83
C GLN A 75 4.71 -16.83 -5.08
N LEU A 76 3.67 -16.79 -5.92
CA LEU A 76 2.87 -15.61 -6.16
C LEU A 76 1.96 -15.34 -4.95
N CYS A 77 2.07 -14.16 -4.36
CA CYS A 77 1.29 -13.72 -3.21
C CYS A 77 0.13 -12.79 -3.60
N ALA A 78 0.30 -11.93 -4.62
CA ALA A 78 -0.76 -11.01 -5.03
C ALA A 78 -0.68 -10.60 -6.50
N THR A 79 -1.82 -10.17 -7.03
CA THR A 79 -2.00 -9.66 -8.39
C THR A 79 -2.85 -8.40 -8.32
N TYR A 80 -2.45 -7.33 -9.02
CA TYR A 80 -3.20 -6.09 -9.10
C TYR A 80 -3.12 -5.47 -10.50
N TYR A 81 -4.22 -4.90 -11.01
CA TYR A 81 -4.28 -4.31 -12.35
C TYR A 81 -4.17 -2.78 -12.29
N CYS A 82 -3.14 -2.21 -12.89
CA CYS A 82 -2.80 -0.79 -12.72
C CYS A 82 -3.57 0.17 -13.65
N GLY A 83 -4.44 -0.33 -14.53
CA GLY A 83 -5.07 0.46 -15.60
C GLY A 83 -6.34 1.22 -15.22
N HIS A 84 -6.92 0.99 -14.04
CA HIS A 84 -8.14 1.68 -13.60
C HIS A 84 -7.94 3.19 -13.43
N MET A 85 -8.93 4.00 -13.83
CA MET A 85 -8.87 5.48 -13.70
C MET A 85 -8.93 5.93 -12.25
N ASP A 86 -9.85 5.35 -11.49
CA ASP A 86 -10.13 5.71 -10.10
C ASP A 86 -9.94 4.48 -9.19
N PRO A 87 -8.69 4.03 -8.98
CA PRO A 87 -8.37 2.89 -8.13
C PRO A 87 -8.32 3.26 -6.64
N ILE A 88 -8.71 4.48 -6.25
CA ILE A 88 -8.52 4.95 -4.88
C ILE A 88 -9.37 4.11 -3.90
N ARG A 89 -8.74 3.63 -2.83
CA ARG A 89 -9.34 2.68 -1.87
C ARG A 89 -9.57 1.27 -2.42
N ASP A 90 -9.04 0.90 -3.59
CA ASP A 90 -8.94 -0.50 -4.00
C ASP A 90 -8.20 -1.31 -2.93
N VAL A 91 -8.72 -2.49 -2.61
CA VAL A 91 -8.11 -3.44 -1.69
C VAL A 91 -8.03 -4.80 -2.36
N PHE A 92 -6.83 -5.38 -2.42
CA PHE A 92 -6.58 -6.69 -3.00
C PHE A 92 -5.99 -7.67 -1.97
N PRO A 93 -6.35 -8.97 -2.04
CA PRO A 93 -5.85 -9.97 -1.10
C PRO A 93 -4.35 -10.25 -1.33
N VAL A 94 -3.61 -10.46 -0.25
CA VAL A 94 -2.26 -11.01 -0.31
C VAL A 94 -2.26 -12.39 0.35
N GLN A 95 -1.97 -13.40 -0.46
CA GLN A 95 -1.93 -14.79 -0.06
C GLN A 95 -0.60 -15.11 0.61
N HIS A 96 -0.66 -15.74 1.78
CA HIS A 96 0.52 -16.31 2.41
C HIS A 96 1.04 -17.48 1.55
N PRO A 97 2.36 -17.60 1.35
CA PRO A 97 2.95 -18.78 0.72
C PRO A 97 2.42 -20.09 1.32
N ALA A 98 1.87 -20.95 0.46
CA ALA A 98 1.41 -22.29 0.81
C ALA A 98 2.64 -23.17 1.11
N GLY A 99 2.87 -23.41 2.40
CA GLY A 99 4.04 -24.16 2.90
C GLY A 99 4.29 -23.93 4.38
N ILE A 100 4.01 -22.72 4.89
CA ILE A 100 3.99 -22.43 6.33
C ILE A 100 2.55 -22.53 6.82
N ALA A 101 2.03 -23.76 6.85
CA ALA A 101 0.89 -24.03 7.70
C ALA A 101 1.36 -23.90 9.15
N MET A 102 1.11 -22.75 9.80
CA MET A 102 0.94 -22.78 11.25
C MET A 102 -0.12 -23.85 11.51
N ALA A 103 0.25 -24.91 12.23
CA ALA A 103 -0.67 -25.99 12.54
C ALA A 103 -1.84 -25.38 13.33
N ALA A 104 -2.96 -25.17 12.64
CA ALA A 104 -4.24 -24.98 13.31
C ALA A 104 -4.40 -26.18 14.24
N ALA A 105 -4.64 -25.92 15.52
CA ALA A 105 -4.67 -26.94 16.55
C ALA A 105 -5.85 -27.89 16.31
N ASP A 106 -5.61 -28.92 15.50
CA ASP A 106 -6.61 -29.93 15.19
C ASP A 106 -6.77 -30.82 16.41
N GLY A 107 -7.98 -30.81 16.97
CA GLY A 107 -8.25 -31.29 18.33
C GLY A 107 -8.18 -32.82 18.44
N VAL A 108 -6.99 -33.37 18.61
CA VAL A 108 -6.85 -34.78 19.01
C VAL A 108 -7.10 -34.92 20.51
N THR A 109 -8.31 -35.33 20.85
CA THR A 109 -8.66 -35.74 22.21
C THR A 109 -7.86 -36.97 22.64
N THR A 110 -6.86 -36.77 23.50
CA THR A 110 -6.33 -37.82 24.39
C THR A 110 -6.65 -37.48 25.83
N LYS A 111 -7.58 -38.24 26.43
CA LYS A 111 -7.74 -38.29 27.88
C LYS A 111 -6.46 -38.84 28.50
N ASN A 112 -5.97 -38.22 29.58
CA ASN A 112 -5.90 -38.87 30.89
C ASN A 112 -5.41 -37.95 32.01
N GLN A 113 -6.17 -38.00 33.11
CA GLN A 113 -5.77 -37.87 34.52
C GLN A 113 -5.27 -36.52 35.08
N GLU A 114 -6.01 -36.11 36.12
CA GLU A 114 -5.71 -35.02 37.04
C GLU A 114 -4.37 -35.22 37.77
N THR A 115 -3.63 -34.13 37.95
CA THR A 115 -2.90 -33.83 39.20
C THR A 115 -2.96 -32.33 39.46
N ASP A 116 -3.28 -31.93 40.69
CA ASP A 116 -3.40 -30.54 41.08
C ASP A 116 -2.05 -29.81 41.11
N ALA A 117 -2.00 -28.59 40.56
CA ALA A 117 -0.97 -27.60 40.85
C ALA A 117 -1.45 -26.17 40.49
N GLU A 118 -2.24 -25.57 41.38
CA GLU A 118 -2.54 -24.14 41.37
C GLU A 118 -1.26 -23.35 41.70
N GLY A 119 -0.83 -22.42 40.81
CA GLY A 119 0.48 -21.77 40.99
C GLY A 119 0.79 -20.65 40.00
N THR A 120 0.31 -19.43 40.29
CA THR A 120 0.57 -18.19 39.52
C THR A 120 2.07 -17.87 39.42
N HIS A 121 2.69 -18.19 38.28
CA HIS A 121 4.10 -17.83 38.05
C HIS A 121 4.23 -16.42 37.47
N LYS A 122 4.49 -15.44 38.34
CA LYS A 122 4.86 -14.07 37.94
C LYS A 122 6.09 -14.11 37.00
N GLY A 123 6.00 -13.40 35.87
CA GLY A 123 7.11 -13.26 34.94
C GLY A 123 8.20 -12.36 35.50
N VAL A 124 9.41 -12.91 35.68
CA VAL A 124 10.65 -12.15 35.83
C VAL A 124 11.42 -12.28 34.52
N THR A 125 11.76 -11.16 33.89
CA THR A 125 12.59 -11.14 32.68
C THR A 125 14.01 -10.73 33.04
N VAL A 126 14.97 -11.49 32.51
CA VAL A 126 16.40 -11.25 32.67
C VAL A 126 16.98 -10.94 31.30
N ILE A 127 17.60 -9.76 31.17
CA ILE A 127 18.23 -9.31 29.92
C ILE A 127 19.72 -9.16 30.17
N HIS A 128 20.53 -9.76 29.30
CA HIS A 128 21.99 -9.65 29.31
C HIS A 128 22.45 -8.80 28.13
N SER A 129 23.21 -7.74 28.40
CA SER A 129 23.85 -6.91 27.36
C SER A 129 25.34 -6.75 27.66
N GLU A 130 26.18 -7.04 26.67
CA GLU A 130 27.64 -7.09 26.82
C GLU A 130 28.26 -5.73 27.20
N GLY A 131 27.57 -4.61 26.91
CA GLY A 131 27.98 -3.26 27.31
C GLY A 131 27.35 -2.71 28.60
N ALA A 132 26.36 -3.39 29.18
CA ALA A 132 25.57 -2.88 30.31
C ALA A 132 25.36 -3.88 31.47
N GLY A 133 25.82 -5.13 31.33
CA GLY A 133 25.66 -6.19 32.32
C GLY A 133 24.30 -6.87 32.28
N ILE A 134 23.95 -7.54 33.39
CA ILE A 134 22.68 -8.25 33.56
C ILE A 134 21.69 -7.33 34.28
N GLN A 135 20.49 -7.17 33.71
CA GLN A 135 19.35 -6.54 34.39
C GLN A 135 18.25 -7.57 34.63
N ILE A 136 17.63 -7.50 35.81
CA ILE A 136 16.55 -8.37 36.26
C ILE A 136 15.34 -7.48 36.56
N ILE A 137 14.24 -7.66 35.84
CA ILE A 137 13.03 -6.84 35.97
C ILE A 137 11.92 -7.68 36.61
N GLN A 138 11.37 -7.19 37.73
CA GLN A 138 10.23 -7.81 38.40
C GLN A 138 8.96 -7.04 38.07
N HIS A 139 7.98 -7.70 37.44
CA HIS A 139 6.68 -7.09 37.12
C HIS A 139 5.73 -7.13 38.32
N GLN A 140 6.01 -6.32 39.35
CA GLN A 140 5.01 -5.81 40.28
C GLN A 140 5.46 -4.45 40.83
N ASP A 141 4.87 -3.38 40.28
CA ASP A 141 4.61 -2.10 40.96
C ASP A 141 3.69 -1.24 40.05
N PHE A 142 2.45 -1.73 39.87
CA PHE A 142 1.33 -0.89 39.44
C PHE A 142 0.50 -0.57 40.69
N LEU A 143 0.83 0.53 41.38
CA LEU A 143 -0.12 1.48 41.97
C LEU A 143 0.65 2.61 42.67
N THR A 144 0.62 3.82 42.11
CA THR A 144 0.69 5.07 42.88
C THR A 144 -0.15 6.12 42.18
N ASP A 145 -1.32 6.41 42.73
CA ASP A 145 -2.12 7.58 42.38
C ASP A 145 -1.32 8.86 42.62
N TYR A 146 -1.35 9.84 41.71
CA TYR A 146 -1.12 11.24 42.11
C TYR A 146 -1.81 12.27 41.19
N CYS A 147 -2.86 12.89 41.75
CA CYS A 147 -3.43 14.22 41.48
C CYS A 147 -3.90 14.64 40.07
N SER A 148 -5.23 14.79 39.97
CA SER A 148 -5.92 15.70 39.05
C SER A 148 -5.56 17.17 39.28
N LEU A 149 -5.51 17.97 38.20
CA LEU A 149 -5.63 19.43 38.24
C LEU A 149 -6.36 19.96 36.97
N ASP A 150 -7.57 20.46 37.17
CA ASP A 150 -8.31 21.42 36.32
C ASP A 150 -8.30 22.80 37.04
N PRO A 151 -8.83 23.92 36.48
CA PRO A 151 -9.29 24.20 35.11
C PRO A 151 -8.28 25.20 34.46
N PRO A 152 -8.52 26.49 34.07
CA PRO A 152 -9.73 27.35 34.03
C PRO A 152 -10.39 27.47 32.64
N GLU A 153 -11.57 28.11 32.61
CA GLU A 153 -12.32 28.53 31.42
C GLU A 153 -11.84 29.89 30.88
N LEU A 154 -12.04 30.16 29.58
CA LEU A 154 -12.07 31.51 29.02
C LEU A 154 -13.21 31.64 28.00
N ASP A 155 -14.27 32.35 28.40
CA ASP A 155 -15.26 32.93 27.50
C ASP A 155 -14.59 33.95 26.56
N SER A 156 -15.08 34.05 25.32
CA SER A 156 -15.61 35.30 24.77
C SER A 156 -15.93 35.21 23.28
N ASP A 157 -17.20 35.48 23.00
CA ASP A 157 -17.82 35.68 21.70
C ASP A 157 -17.14 36.72 20.80
N TYR A 158 -16.81 36.31 19.57
CA TYR A 158 -16.91 37.21 18.41
C TYR A 158 -17.33 36.42 17.15
N LEU A 159 -18.61 36.55 16.78
CA LEU A 159 -19.18 36.07 15.52
C LEU A 159 -19.20 37.18 14.45
N LEU A 160 -19.53 36.78 13.20
CA LEU A 160 -19.73 37.59 11.98
C LEU A 160 -18.41 37.93 11.24
N ASN A 161 -18.29 37.86 9.91
CA ASN A 161 -19.21 37.47 8.81
C ASN A 161 -18.32 36.89 7.67
N CYS A 162 -18.74 35.98 6.78
CA CYS A 162 -19.60 36.21 5.61
C CYS A 162 -20.06 34.87 5.00
N GLY A 163 -21.27 34.83 4.43
CA GLY A 163 -21.83 33.65 3.75
C GLY A 163 -21.59 33.59 2.23
N GLY A 164 -21.94 32.46 1.60
CA GLY A 164 -21.76 32.25 0.15
C GLY A 164 -22.21 30.90 -0.39
N HIS A 165 -23.53 30.63 -0.37
CA HIS A 165 -24.32 29.69 -1.18
C HIS A 165 -23.70 28.38 -1.75
N VAL A 166 -24.24 27.25 -1.29
CA VAL A 166 -24.28 25.98 -2.05
C VAL A 166 -25.48 25.98 -3.00
N LEU A 167 -25.32 25.45 -4.21
CA LEU A 167 -26.42 25.13 -5.13
C LEU A 167 -26.46 23.62 -5.41
N LEU A 168 -27.57 22.99 -5.06
CA LEU A 168 -27.96 21.64 -5.48
C LEU A 168 -29.15 21.76 -6.44
N PRO A 169 -29.15 21.13 -7.62
CA PRO A 169 -30.32 21.08 -8.48
C PRO A 169 -31.35 20.06 -7.96
N ALA A 170 -32.62 20.46 -7.97
CA ALA A 170 -33.73 19.63 -7.51
C ALA A 170 -34.26 18.70 -8.61
N ASN A 171 -34.84 17.58 -8.17
CA ASN A 171 -35.44 16.54 -8.99
C ASN A 171 -36.82 16.96 -9.54
N VAL A 172 -37.11 16.67 -10.81
CA VAL A 172 -38.46 16.75 -11.40
C VAL A 172 -38.70 15.50 -12.26
N GLY A 173 -39.72 14.72 -11.91
CA GLY A 173 -40.04 13.46 -12.57
C GLY A 173 -41.07 13.59 -13.71
N GLY A 174 -41.11 12.57 -14.57
CA GLY A 174 -42.14 12.37 -15.60
C GLY A 174 -42.13 10.91 -16.06
N SER A 175 -43.31 10.28 -16.13
CA SER A 175 -43.47 8.84 -16.38
C SER A 175 -44.10 8.58 -17.75
N SER A 176 -43.52 7.66 -18.55
CA SER A 176 -44.30 6.76 -19.40
C SER A 176 -43.49 5.53 -19.81
N ARG A 177 -44.19 4.40 -19.92
CA ARG A 177 -43.77 3.15 -20.60
C ARG A 177 -44.10 3.27 -22.12
N ASP A 178 -43.76 2.39 -23.06
CA ASP A 178 -43.22 1.00 -23.02
C ASP A 178 -42.59 0.63 -24.40
N GLN A 179 -41.79 -0.46 -24.43
CA GLN A 179 -41.50 -1.40 -25.55
C GLN A 179 -40.65 -1.03 -26.82
N ASP A 180 -39.52 -1.75 -26.91
CA ASP A 180 -39.11 -2.67 -27.99
C ASP A 180 -37.90 -2.45 -28.95
N GLN A 181 -37.01 -3.44 -28.82
CA GLN A 181 -35.91 -3.97 -29.65
C GLN A 181 -34.53 -3.27 -29.79
N PRO A 182 -33.44 -4.05 -29.72
CA PRO A 182 -32.09 -3.53 -29.54
C PRO A 182 -31.40 -3.21 -30.87
N ARG A 183 -30.81 -2.03 -30.96
CA ARG A 183 -29.71 -1.78 -31.91
C ARG A 183 -28.39 -1.86 -31.15
N THR A 184 -27.63 -2.91 -31.43
CA THR A 184 -26.24 -3.06 -31.03
C THR A 184 -25.37 -2.03 -31.74
N THR A 185 -25.40 -0.78 -31.27
CA THR A 185 -24.33 0.17 -31.52
C THR A 185 -23.18 -0.17 -30.59
N SER A 186 -22.16 -0.85 -31.12
CA SER A 186 -20.89 -1.04 -30.45
C SER A 186 -20.14 0.30 -30.39
N THR A 187 -20.59 1.20 -29.52
CA THR A 187 -19.68 2.17 -28.92
C THR A 187 -18.71 1.36 -28.07
N ALA A 188 -17.60 0.96 -28.70
CA ALA A 188 -16.40 0.63 -27.98
C ALA A 188 -15.94 1.91 -27.29
N GLU A 189 -16.45 2.13 -26.08
CA GLU A 189 -15.79 2.96 -25.09
C GLU A 189 -14.42 2.32 -24.88
N THR A 190 -13.42 2.78 -25.65
CA THR A 190 -12.03 2.53 -25.35
C THR A 190 -11.74 3.25 -24.05
N SER A 191 -12.04 2.57 -22.94
CA SER A 191 -11.64 2.98 -21.60
C SER A 191 -10.19 3.45 -21.69
N LEU A 192 -9.93 4.69 -21.28
CA LEU A 192 -8.63 5.35 -21.45
C LEU A 192 -7.61 4.82 -20.43
N LEU A 193 -7.38 3.51 -20.43
CA LEU A 193 -6.63 2.75 -19.42
C LEU A 193 -5.22 3.32 -19.24
N LEU A 194 -4.83 3.57 -17.99
CA LEU A 194 -3.56 4.23 -17.68
C LEU A 194 -2.43 3.22 -17.58
N GLN A 195 -1.49 3.27 -18.53
CA GLN A 195 -0.33 2.38 -18.54
C GLN A 195 0.66 2.73 -17.43
N ALA A 196 0.86 1.86 -16.45
CA ALA A 196 2.00 1.94 -15.55
C ALA A 196 3.28 1.50 -16.28
N PHE A 197 4.42 2.09 -15.94
CA PHE A 197 5.69 1.81 -16.63
C PHE A 197 6.91 1.63 -15.70
N THR A 198 6.84 2.06 -14.44
CA THR A 198 7.93 1.89 -13.48
C THR A 198 7.39 1.70 -12.05
N LEU A 199 8.26 1.20 -11.17
CA LEU A 199 7.98 0.87 -9.78
C LEU A 199 9.02 1.55 -8.89
N LEU A 200 8.58 2.45 -8.01
CA LEU A 200 9.45 3.27 -7.17
C LEU A 200 9.17 2.94 -5.69
N PRO A 201 9.99 2.10 -5.05
CA PRO A 201 9.81 1.74 -3.64
C PRO A 201 10.21 2.89 -2.72
N VAL A 202 9.35 3.29 -1.79
CA VAL A 202 9.60 4.40 -0.84
C VAL A 202 9.12 4.02 0.56
N HIS A 203 10.04 3.78 1.48
CA HIS A 203 9.78 3.62 2.92
C HIS A 203 8.50 2.80 3.27
N GLY A 204 8.39 1.58 2.70
CA GLY A 204 7.24 0.68 2.92
C GLY A 204 6.06 0.88 1.97
N THR A 205 6.13 1.83 1.04
CA THR A 205 5.12 2.04 -0.02
C THR A 205 5.71 1.75 -1.39
N LEU A 206 4.83 1.56 -2.38
CA LEU A 206 5.19 1.38 -3.78
C LEU A 206 4.50 2.48 -4.60
N TRP A 207 5.30 3.42 -5.12
CA TRP A 207 4.85 4.50 -5.98
C TRP A 207 4.92 4.03 -7.44
N ILE A 208 3.82 4.17 -8.18
CA ILE A 208 3.59 3.60 -9.51
C ILE A 208 3.16 4.72 -10.45
N PRO A 209 4.13 5.38 -11.12
CA PRO A 209 3.85 6.39 -12.14
C PRO A 209 3.18 5.77 -13.38
N ARG A 210 2.18 6.47 -13.92
CA ARG A 210 1.42 6.01 -15.10
C ARG A 210 1.47 7.04 -16.22
N ARG A 211 1.40 6.59 -17.48
CA ARG A 211 1.48 7.42 -18.70
C ARG A 211 0.43 8.54 -18.76
N GLY A 212 -0.71 8.39 -18.07
CA GLY A 212 -1.71 9.45 -17.88
C GLY A 212 -1.25 10.63 -17.02
N GLY A 213 -0.09 10.53 -16.38
CA GLY A 213 0.54 11.60 -15.62
C GLY A 213 0.23 11.64 -14.13
N ASP A 214 -0.52 10.67 -13.63
CA ASP A 214 -0.69 10.45 -12.20
C ASP A 214 0.33 9.44 -11.64
N VAL A 215 0.39 9.39 -10.30
CA VAL A 215 1.19 8.44 -9.55
C VAL A 215 0.29 7.74 -8.54
N MET A 216 0.08 6.45 -8.75
CA MET A 216 -0.67 5.58 -7.85
C MET A 216 0.23 5.08 -6.73
N ILE A 217 -0.26 5.04 -5.50
CA ILE A 217 0.53 4.63 -4.32
C ILE A 217 -0.14 3.42 -3.68
N ILE A 218 0.58 2.31 -3.64
CA ILE A 218 0.16 1.08 -2.95
C ILE A 218 0.90 0.98 -1.61
N ASN A 219 0.17 0.63 -0.55
CA ASN A 219 0.74 0.20 0.72
C ASN A 219 0.23 -1.19 1.13
N MET A 220 0.93 -1.82 2.07
CA MET A 220 0.50 -3.07 2.69
C MET A 220 -0.10 -2.79 4.06
N GLN A 221 -1.26 -3.37 4.32
CA GLN A 221 -2.00 -3.21 5.56
C GLN A 221 -2.20 -4.57 6.21
N SER A 222 -1.86 -4.69 7.49
CA SER A 222 -2.11 -5.88 8.29
C SER A 222 -3.38 -5.68 9.12
N HIS A 223 -4.33 -6.60 8.98
CA HIS A 223 -5.57 -6.59 9.76
C HIS A 223 -5.94 -8.01 10.17
N GLN A 224 -6.06 -8.26 11.48
CA GLN A 224 -6.42 -9.58 12.03
C GLN A 224 -5.55 -10.73 11.47
N ASN A 225 -4.23 -10.52 11.44
CA ASN A 225 -3.24 -11.46 10.91
C ASN A 225 -3.36 -11.78 9.40
N GLN A 226 -4.20 -11.07 8.65
CA GLN A 226 -4.23 -11.09 7.19
C GLN A 226 -3.53 -9.86 6.62
N LEU A 227 -2.69 -10.06 5.61
CA LEU A 227 -2.10 -8.96 4.85
C LEU A 227 -2.96 -8.63 3.63
N LYS A 228 -3.15 -7.34 3.35
CA LYS A 228 -3.88 -6.82 2.20
C LYS A 228 -3.07 -5.71 1.56
N GLY A 229 -3.07 -5.68 0.23
CA GLY A 229 -2.56 -4.54 -0.52
C GLY A 229 -3.68 -3.54 -0.72
N CYS A 230 -3.40 -2.26 -0.53
CA CYS A 230 -4.38 -1.19 -0.67
C CYS A 230 -3.81 -0.06 -1.52
N VAL A 231 -4.61 0.51 -2.41
CA VAL A 231 -4.28 1.76 -3.09
C VAL A 231 -4.59 2.90 -2.13
N ALA A 232 -3.54 3.38 -1.46
CA ALA A 232 -3.63 4.42 -0.45
C ALA A 232 -4.02 5.78 -1.08
N ALA A 233 -3.40 6.12 -2.21
CA ALA A 233 -3.60 7.40 -2.88
C ALA A 233 -3.36 7.32 -4.39
N VAL A 234 -3.90 8.31 -5.11
CA VAL A 234 -3.60 8.60 -6.52
C VAL A 234 -3.30 10.09 -6.60
N LEU A 235 -2.10 10.46 -7.03
CA LEU A 235 -1.61 11.83 -7.04
C LEU A 235 -1.48 12.36 -8.48
N SER A 236 -2.12 13.48 -8.78
CA SER A 236 -2.00 14.17 -10.07
C SER A 236 -1.30 15.52 -9.88
N PRO A 237 -0.37 15.91 -10.77
CA PRO A 237 0.30 17.20 -10.68
C PRO A 237 -0.67 18.36 -11.00
N PRO A 238 -0.47 19.55 -10.43
CA PRO A 238 -1.24 20.73 -10.80
C PRO A 238 -0.99 21.05 -12.28
N GLY A 239 -2.05 21.34 -13.03
CA GLY A 239 -1.94 21.68 -14.45
C GLY A 239 -1.62 20.50 -15.37
N LEU A 240 -1.91 19.25 -14.98
CA LEU A 240 -1.64 18.03 -15.77
C LEU A 240 -1.93 18.15 -17.28
N SER A 241 -3.02 18.82 -17.68
CA SER A 241 -3.38 19.04 -19.09
C SER A 241 -2.37 19.88 -19.90
N THR A 242 -1.50 20.65 -19.24
CA THR A 242 -0.44 21.42 -19.91
C THR A 242 0.87 20.65 -20.05
N LEU A 243 1.15 19.66 -19.18
CA LEU A 243 2.44 18.98 -19.07
C LEU A 243 2.73 17.97 -20.19
N GLY A 244 1.70 17.29 -20.72
CA GLY A 244 1.85 16.23 -21.72
C GLY A 244 1.87 14.82 -21.10
N THR A 245 2.54 13.88 -21.77
CA THR A 245 2.61 12.47 -21.33
C THR A 245 3.74 12.29 -20.33
N LEU A 246 3.51 11.51 -19.27
CA LEU A 246 4.56 11.16 -18.31
C LEU A 246 5.42 10.02 -18.87
N GLU A 247 6.59 10.36 -19.42
CA GLU A 247 7.48 9.40 -20.09
C GLU A 247 8.49 8.76 -19.14
N GLU A 248 9.01 9.51 -18.17
CA GLU A 248 10.08 9.07 -17.27
C GLU A 248 9.74 9.30 -15.80
N ALA A 249 10.18 8.41 -14.90
CA ALA A 249 10.08 8.64 -13.47
C ALA A 249 11.14 7.87 -12.67
N ALA A 250 11.78 8.55 -11.71
CA ALA A 250 12.87 7.99 -10.92
C ALA A 250 12.86 8.48 -9.47
N LEU A 251 13.25 7.59 -8.55
CA LEU A 251 13.58 7.95 -7.16
C LEU A 251 15.03 8.46 -7.14
N VAL A 252 15.22 9.78 -7.00
CA VAL A 252 16.55 10.43 -7.08
C VAL A 252 17.21 10.66 -5.71
N ALA A 253 16.42 10.54 -4.63
CA ALA A 253 16.87 10.52 -3.24
C ALA A 253 15.82 9.76 -2.41
N ASN A 254 16.14 9.39 -1.16
CA ASN A 254 15.32 8.51 -0.30
C ASN A 254 13.80 8.84 -0.27
N ASN A 255 13.43 10.10 -0.41
CA ASN A 255 12.04 10.57 -0.44
C ASN A 255 11.76 11.58 -1.56
N THR A 256 12.51 11.53 -2.67
CA THR A 256 12.33 12.46 -3.80
C THR A 256 12.14 11.69 -5.09
N ILE A 257 10.93 11.75 -5.65
CA ILE A 257 10.62 11.20 -6.97
C ILE A 257 10.57 12.35 -7.97
N VAL A 258 11.25 12.20 -9.10
CA VAL A 258 11.17 13.13 -10.25
C VAL A 258 10.41 12.43 -11.36
N CYS A 259 9.41 13.13 -11.91
CA CYS A 259 8.58 12.71 -13.03
C CYS A 259 8.85 13.63 -14.23
N GLY A 260 9.31 13.06 -15.34
CA GLY A 260 9.60 13.75 -16.59
C GLY A 260 8.43 13.62 -17.57
N PHE A 261 7.77 14.74 -17.83
CA PHE A 261 6.68 14.88 -18.78
C PHE A 261 7.21 15.40 -20.12
N GLN A 262 6.73 14.86 -21.23
CA GLN A 262 7.10 15.28 -22.57
C GLN A 262 5.89 15.82 -23.35
N LYS A 263 6.07 16.98 -24.00
CA LYS A 263 5.06 17.59 -24.87
C LYS A 263 5.74 18.32 -26.03
N SER A 264 5.47 17.90 -27.27
CA SER A 264 5.98 18.58 -28.47
C SER A 264 7.50 18.82 -28.47
N SER A 265 8.27 17.85 -27.93
CA SER A 265 9.72 17.91 -27.68
C SER A 265 10.20 18.76 -26.48
N GLU A 266 9.32 19.51 -25.81
CA GLU A 266 9.63 20.15 -24.54
C GLU A 266 9.50 19.14 -23.38
N TRP A 267 10.34 19.31 -22.35
CA TRP A 267 10.32 18.51 -21.13
C TRP A 267 9.92 19.36 -19.93
N SER A 268 8.96 18.87 -19.15
CA SER A 268 8.56 19.44 -17.86
C SER A 268 8.88 18.46 -16.74
N LEU A 269 9.47 18.94 -15.64
CA LEU A 269 9.79 18.13 -14.48
C LEU A 269 8.83 18.42 -13.33
N VAL A 270 8.20 17.38 -12.79
CA VAL A 270 7.45 17.43 -11.53
C VAL A 270 8.28 16.71 -10.47
N VAL A 271 8.44 17.34 -9.31
CA VAL A 271 9.18 16.76 -8.17
C VAL A 271 8.22 16.49 -7.03
N TRP A 272 8.12 15.23 -6.63
CA TRP A 272 7.32 14.76 -5.51
C TRP A 272 8.21 14.52 -4.29
N ARG A 273 7.82 15.07 -3.14
CA ARG A 273 8.31 14.58 -1.85
C ARG A 273 7.52 13.33 -1.48
N ALA A 274 8.12 12.18 -1.74
CA ALA A 274 7.49 10.88 -1.54
C ALA A 274 7.38 10.54 -0.04
N TRP A 275 6.31 9.83 0.31
CA TRP A 275 5.90 9.48 1.67
C TRP A 275 5.89 7.95 1.82
N GLY A 276 6.29 7.47 3.00
CA GLY A 276 6.19 6.07 3.39
C GLY A 276 4.88 5.76 4.09
N CYS A 277 4.79 4.58 4.70
CA CYS A 277 3.59 4.16 5.44
C CYS A 277 3.29 5.11 6.61
N CYS A 278 4.30 5.47 7.39
CA CYS A 278 4.13 6.30 8.59
C CYS A 278 3.62 7.72 8.27
N GLU A 279 4.13 8.37 7.21
CA GLU A 279 3.65 9.69 6.82
C GLU A 279 2.21 9.65 6.28
N LEU A 280 1.86 8.61 5.52
CA LEU A 280 0.49 8.40 5.03
C LEU A 280 -0.49 8.14 6.19
N GLU A 281 -0.13 7.29 7.17
CA GLU A 281 -0.95 7.04 8.36
C GLU A 281 -1.23 8.31 9.15
N VAL A 282 -0.20 9.13 9.40
CA VAL A 282 -0.34 10.43 10.09
C VAL A 282 -1.25 11.38 9.31
N PHE A 283 -1.13 11.42 7.98
CA PHE A 283 -1.98 12.24 7.13
C PHE A 283 -3.45 11.81 7.19
N TYR A 284 -3.75 10.53 6.93
CA TYR A 284 -5.14 10.05 6.91
C TYR A 284 -5.80 10.14 8.28
N HIS A 285 -5.11 9.79 9.36
CA HIS A 285 -5.65 9.91 10.72
C HIS A 285 -5.97 11.38 11.08
N SER A 286 -5.11 12.32 10.66
CA SER A 286 -5.30 13.75 10.88
C SER A 286 -6.45 14.32 10.02
N TRP A 287 -6.58 13.85 8.78
CA TRP A 287 -7.68 14.21 7.87
C TRP A 287 -9.04 13.71 8.37
N GLU A 288 -9.15 12.46 8.83
CA GLU A 288 -10.36 11.91 9.44
C GLU A 288 -10.75 12.69 10.71
N LYS A 289 -9.78 12.95 11.59
CA LYS A 289 -9.99 13.75 12.81
C LYS A 289 -10.50 15.16 12.50
N LEU A 290 -9.94 15.82 11.47
CA LEU A 290 -10.42 17.12 11.01
C LEU A 290 -11.86 17.04 10.48
N GLY A 291 -12.18 16.05 9.65
CA GLY A 291 -13.53 15.82 9.15
C GLY A 291 -14.56 15.60 10.26
N HIS A 292 -14.20 14.86 11.31
CA HIS A 292 -15.05 14.68 12.50
C HIS A 292 -15.27 15.98 13.28
N LEU A 293 -14.24 16.82 13.44
CA LEU A 293 -14.35 18.13 14.08
C LEU A 293 -15.25 19.08 13.27
N GLU A 294 -15.07 19.17 11.96
CA GLU A 294 -15.93 19.98 11.09
C GLU A 294 -17.39 19.53 11.13
N ALA A 295 -17.64 18.22 11.05
CA ALA A 295 -18.99 17.66 11.16
C ALA A 295 -19.63 17.97 12.53
N GLY A 296 -18.83 17.92 13.61
CA GLY A 296 -19.25 18.32 14.95
C GLY A 296 -19.62 19.80 15.03
N MET A 297 -18.82 20.70 14.44
CA MET A 297 -19.12 22.13 14.39
C MET A 297 -20.36 22.45 13.57
N ARG A 298 -20.58 21.77 12.43
CA ARG A 298 -21.79 21.94 11.60
C ARG A 298 -23.07 21.46 12.29
N ARG A 299 -22.99 20.53 13.25
CA ARG A 299 -24.12 20.07 14.08
C ARG A 299 -24.41 20.96 15.30
N ARG A 300 -23.56 21.95 15.58
CA ARG A 300 -23.70 22.92 16.69
C ARG A 300 -24.12 24.33 16.22
N ARG A 301 -24.40 24.49 14.92
CA ARG A 301 -25.01 25.68 14.32
C ARG A 301 -26.43 25.34 13.87
#